data_AF-A0A938P133-F1
#
_entry.id   AF-A0A938P133-F1
#
_cell.length_a   1.000
_cell.length_b   1.000
_cell.length_c   1.000
_cell.angle_alpha   90.00
_cell.angle_beta   90.00
_cell.angle_gamma   90.00
#
_symmetry.space_group_name_H-M   'P 1'
#
loop_
_entity.id
_entity.type
_entity.pdbx_description
1 polymer ?
#
loop_
_entity_poly.entity_id
_entity_poly.type
_entity_poly.pdbx_seq_one_letter_code
_entity_poly.pdbx_strand_id
1 'polypeptide(L)'
;MTDCRTTAVGFALLLLLVPAVLCGQSPTASTWESIGPEGGYLTDIVQNPANGDLFAVSYGNPARLYKSTNSGDTWTKVSEINNSIYFLLLDPQSPQTMYAATSYLGYGTSLGFYK
;
A
#
# COMPACT_ATOMS: atom_id res chain seq x y z
N MET A 1 -0.29 31.23 7.53
CA MET A 1 -0.47 32.45 8.35
C MET A 1 0.50 32.38 9.51
N THR A 2 1.71 32.91 9.32
CA THR A 2 2.60 33.35 10.40
C THR A 2 3.52 34.41 9.79
N ASP A 3 3.47 35.62 10.34
CA ASP A 3 4.17 36.82 9.89
C ASP A 3 5.70 36.65 9.87
N CYS A 4 6.34 37.01 8.75
CA CYS A 4 7.78 37.21 8.68
C CYS A 4 8.04 38.73 8.68
N ARG A 5 8.26 39.31 9.88
CA ARG A 5 8.55 40.74 10.02
C ARG A 5 9.98 41.02 9.57
N THR A 6 10.08 41.99 8.67
CA THR A 6 11.30 42.61 8.15
C THR A 6 12.09 43.31 9.24
N THR A 7 13.39 43.01 9.37
CA THR A 7 14.36 43.94 9.97
C THR A 7 15.61 43.97 9.10
N ALA A 8 15.79 45.10 8.40
CA ALA A 8 17.02 45.43 7.71
C ALA A 8 18.04 45.97 8.73
N VAL A 9 19.28 45.49 8.67
CA VAL A 9 20.43 46.16 9.30
C VAL A 9 21.51 46.33 8.23
N GLY A 10 21.97 47.56 8.07
CA GLY A 10 22.83 48.00 6.98
C GLY A 10 24.35 47.94 7.27
N PHE A 11 25.08 47.89 6.14
CA PHE A 11 26.43 48.42 5.83
C PHE A 11 27.61 48.18 6.80
N ALA A 12 28.59 47.35 6.38
CA ALA A 12 29.94 47.79 5.97
C ALA A 12 30.95 46.63 5.72
N LEU A 13 31.73 46.79 4.64
CA LEU A 13 33.04 46.21 4.30
C LEU A 13 33.16 44.72 3.84
N LEU A 14 34.05 44.55 2.86
CA LEU A 14 34.18 43.46 1.88
C LEU A 14 34.83 42.18 2.43
N LEU A 15 34.08 41.08 2.42
CA LEU A 15 34.56 39.69 2.29
C LEU A 15 33.41 38.91 1.63
N LEU A 16 33.62 38.38 0.43
CA LEU A 16 32.63 37.59 -0.32
C LEU A 16 32.30 36.29 0.43
N LEU A 17 31.49 36.37 1.48
CA LEU A 17 30.67 35.24 1.91
C LEU A 17 29.48 35.19 0.96
N VAL A 18 29.61 34.36 -0.09
CA VAL A 18 28.44 33.82 -0.76
C VAL A 18 27.61 33.19 0.36
N PRO A 19 26.38 33.66 0.67
CA PRO A 19 25.56 32.92 1.59
C PRO A 19 25.37 31.58 0.89
N ALA A 20 25.89 30.51 1.49
CA ALA A 20 25.48 29.17 1.10
C ALA A 20 23.98 29.18 1.30
N VAL A 21 23.25 29.37 0.20
CA VAL A 21 21.83 29.09 0.15
C VAL A 21 21.81 27.60 0.43
N LEU A 22 21.60 27.24 1.69
CA LEU A 22 20.99 25.97 2.05
C LEU A 22 19.62 26.06 1.39
N CYS A 23 19.60 25.81 0.09
CA CYS A 23 18.38 25.52 -0.64
C CYS A 23 17.84 24.33 0.13
N GLY A 24 16.82 24.58 0.95
CA GLY A 24 16.15 23.53 1.69
C GLY A 24 15.82 22.48 0.65
N GLN A 25 16.46 21.32 0.74
CA GLN A 25 16.09 20.21 -0.11
C GLN A 25 14.64 19.94 0.26
N SER A 26 13.73 20.40 -0.59
CA SER A 26 12.36 19.93 -0.54
C SER A 26 12.46 18.41 -0.54
N PRO A 27 11.78 17.69 0.38
CA PRO A 27 11.81 16.25 0.35
C PRO A 27 11.46 15.85 -1.09
N THR A 28 12.35 15.09 -1.73
CA THR A 28 12.12 14.56 -3.07
C THR A 28 10.72 13.98 -3.06
N ALA A 29 9.83 14.54 -3.90
CA ALA A 29 8.44 14.12 -3.95
C ALA A 29 8.42 12.60 -4.07
N SER A 30 7.74 11.91 -3.15
CA SER A 30 7.64 10.45 -3.20
C SER A 30 7.00 10.06 -4.53
N THR A 31 7.78 9.44 -5.41
CA THR A 31 7.27 8.93 -6.67
C THR A 31 6.58 7.60 -6.39
N TRP A 32 5.42 7.39 -6.98
CA TRP A 32 4.75 6.10 -6.94
C TRP A 32 5.63 5.04 -7.61
N GLU A 33 5.97 4.00 -6.86
CA GLU A 33 6.69 2.83 -7.36
C GLU A 33 5.90 1.55 -7.10
N SER A 34 6.12 0.54 -7.95
CA SER A 34 5.49 -0.76 -7.77
C SER A 34 6.25 -1.56 -6.71
N ILE A 35 5.58 -1.90 -5.62
CA ILE A 35 6.11 -2.76 -4.53
C ILE A 35 5.65 -4.22 -4.65
N GLY A 36 4.98 -4.57 -5.75
CA GLY A 36 4.35 -5.87 -5.94
C GLY A 36 3.00 -5.98 -5.21
N PRO A 37 2.50 -7.22 -5.01
CA PRO A 37 3.03 -8.49 -5.51
C PRO A 37 3.11 -8.56 -7.05
N GLU A 38 4.08 -9.33 -7.56
CA GLU A 38 4.15 -9.63 -8.99
C GLU A 38 3.04 -10.61 -9.41
N GLY A 39 2.44 -10.38 -10.58
CA GLY A 39 1.61 -11.40 -11.22
C GLY A 39 0.18 -11.02 -11.60
N GLY A 40 -0.18 -9.74 -11.66
CA GLY A 40 -1.39 -9.30 -12.36
C GLY A 40 -2.23 -8.27 -11.62
N TYR A 41 -3.51 -8.20 -11.98
CA TYR A 41 -4.50 -7.31 -11.40
C TYR A 41 -4.93 -7.82 -10.03
N LEU A 42 -4.73 -7.01 -8.98
CA LEU A 42 -5.21 -7.30 -7.63
C LEU A 42 -6.66 -6.84 -7.48
N THR A 43 -7.49 -7.66 -6.84
CA THR A 43 -8.90 -7.34 -6.60
C THR A 43 -9.13 -6.78 -5.21
N ASP A 44 -8.34 -7.22 -4.22
CA ASP A 44 -8.48 -6.74 -2.85
C ASP A 44 -7.17 -6.85 -2.06
N ILE A 45 -7.08 -6.05 -1.00
CA ILE A 45 -6.04 -6.05 0.01
C ILE A 45 -6.65 -5.80 1.40
N VAL A 46 -6.31 -6.65 2.37
CA VAL A 46 -6.77 -6.54 3.76
C VAL A 46 -5.60 -6.60 4.72
N GLN A 47 -5.70 -5.85 5.82
CA GLN A 47 -4.74 -5.88 6.91
C GLN A 47 -5.27 -6.70 8.08
N ASN A 48 -4.42 -7.57 8.62
CA ASN A 48 -4.69 -8.29 9.85
C ASN A 48 -4.57 -7.34 11.06
N PRO A 49 -5.67 -7.08 11.80
CA PRO A 49 -5.64 -6.14 12.92
C PRO A 49 -4.81 -6.62 14.11
N ALA A 50 -4.48 -7.92 14.20
CA ALA A 50 -3.70 -8.47 15.32
C ALA A 50 -2.20 -8.25 15.17
N ASN A 51 -1.67 -8.16 13.95
CA ASN A 51 -0.22 -8.13 13.71
C ASN A 51 0.23 -7.19 12.57
N GLY A 52 -0.70 -6.58 11.83
CA GLY A 52 -0.38 -5.66 10.74
C GLY A 52 -0.03 -6.35 9.42
N ASP A 53 -0.01 -7.69 9.36
CA ASP A 53 0.23 -8.43 8.12
C ASP A 53 -0.77 -8.04 7.04
N LEU A 54 -0.32 -7.89 5.80
CA LEU A 54 -1.19 -7.61 4.67
C LEU A 54 -1.44 -8.88 3.88
N PHE A 55 -2.67 -9.05 3.41
CA PHE A 55 -3.06 -10.09 2.47
C PHE A 55 -3.65 -9.46 1.23
N ALA A 56 -3.19 -9.87 0.06
CA ALA A 56 -3.70 -9.38 -1.22
C ALA A 56 -4.06 -10.56 -2.12
N VAL A 57 -5.07 -10.39 -2.98
CA VAL A 57 -5.51 -11.45 -3.88
C VAL A 57 -5.56 -10.96 -5.33
N SER A 58 -5.11 -11.81 -6.26
CA SER A 58 -5.17 -11.53 -7.70
C SER A 58 -6.52 -11.95 -8.29
N TYR A 59 -6.94 -11.24 -9.32
CA TYR A 59 -7.96 -11.74 -10.24
C TYR A 59 -7.43 -12.95 -11.02
N GLY A 60 -8.32 -13.88 -11.36
CA GLY A 60 -8.01 -15.06 -12.17
C GLY A 60 -8.72 -16.31 -11.68
N ASN A 61 -8.60 -17.38 -12.45
CA ASN A 61 -8.89 -18.74 -12.00
C ASN A 61 -7.77 -19.65 -12.51
N PRO A 62 -6.76 -19.96 -11.69
CA PRO A 62 -6.76 -19.72 -10.25
C PRO A 62 -6.39 -18.28 -9.84
N ALA A 63 -7.01 -17.79 -8.77
CA ALA A 63 -6.60 -16.58 -8.04
C ALA A 63 -5.43 -16.89 -7.10
N ARG A 64 -4.51 -15.94 -6.92
CA ARG A 64 -3.32 -16.10 -6.07
C ARG A 64 -3.48 -15.25 -4.81
N LEU A 65 -3.28 -15.85 -3.64
CA LEU A 65 -3.23 -15.15 -2.36
C LEU A 65 -1.78 -14.86 -2.00
N TYR A 66 -1.49 -13.59 -1.76
CA TYR A 66 -0.19 -13.07 -1.36
C TYR A 66 -0.25 -12.56 0.07
N LYS A 67 0.88 -12.65 0.77
CA LYS A 67 1.06 -12.13 2.12
C LYS A 67 2.30 -11.25 2.18
N SER A 68 2.18 -10.12 2.87
CA SER A 68 3.31 -9.31 3.32
C SER A 68 3.33 -9.25 4.85
N THR A 69 4.53 -9.32 5.44
CA THR A 69 4.76 -9.18 6.88
C THR A 69 5.57 -7.91 7.20
N ASN A 70 5.76 -7.03 6.21
CA ASN A 70 6.57 -5.82 6.28
C ASN A 70 5.86 -4.65 5.59
N SER A 71 4.58 -4.46 5.91
CA SER A 71 3.77 -3.31 5.45
C SER A 71 3.65 -3.17 3.93
N GLY A 72 3.88 -4.24 3.17
CA GLY A 72 3.77 -4.25 1.71
C GLY A 72 5.10 -4.09 0.97
N ASP A 73 6.23 -3.96 1.66
CA ASP A 73 7.55 -3.81 1.01
C ASP A 73 7.93 -5.04 0.20
N THR A 74 7.59 -6.24 0.71
CA THR A 74 7.73 -7.50 -0.03
C THR A 74 6.53 -8.40 0.16
N TRP A 75 6.30 -9.27 -0.85
CA TRP A 75 5.13 -10.14 -0.91
C TRP A 75 5.52 -11.57 -1.27
N THR A 76 4.89 -12.53 -0.60
CA THR A 76 5.05 -13.96 -0.85
C THR A 76 3.71 -14.57 -1.23
N LYS A 77 3.67 -15.37 -2.31
CA LYS A 77 2.47 -16.18 -2.63
C LYS A 77 2.30 -17.27 -1.58
N VAL A 78 1.20 -17.25 -0.84
CA VAL A 78 0.90 -18.21 0.24
C VAL A 78 -0.15 -19.23 -0.13
N SER A 79 -1.00 -18.95 -1.12
CA SER A 79 -2.00 -19.90 -1.60
C SER A 79 -2.44 -19.60 -3.04
N GLU A 80 -3.15 -20.56 -3.62
CA GLU A 80 -3.76 -20.49 -4.93
C GLU A 80 -5.16 -21.12 -4.86
N ILE A 81 -6.16 -20.40 -5.34
CA ILE A 81 -7.58 -20.74 -5.19
C ILE A 81 -8.17 -20.91 -6.59
N ASN A 82 -8.74 -22.08 -6.89
CA ASN A 82 -9.33 -22.43 -8.20
C ASN A 82 -10.71 -21.77 -8.42
N ASN A 83 -10.81 -20.48 -8.13
CA ASN A 83 -11.97 -19.64 -8.35
C ASN A 83 -11.52 -18.17 -8.44
N SER A 84 -12.34 -17.31 -9.03
CA SER A 84 -12.09 -15.87 -9.01
C SER A 84 -12.55 -15.25 -7.70
N ILE A 85 -11.67 -14.46 -7.10
CA ILE A 85 -11.88 -13.79 -5.82
C ILE A 85 -11.98 -12.28 -6.05
N TYR A 86 -12.98 -11.64 -5.45
CA TYR A 86 -13.18 -10.19 -5.56
C TYR A 86 -12.88 -9.47 -4.26
N PHE A 87 -13.21 -10.10 -3.13
CA PHE A 87 -13.06 -9.48 -1.81
C PHE A 87 -12.53 -10.50 -0.81
N LEU A 88 -11.70 -10.01 0.10
CA LEU A 88 -11.25 -10.69 1.30
C LEU A 88 -11.84 -9.99 2.52
N LEU A 89 -12.14 -10.75 3.56
CA LEU A 89 -12.53 -10.23 4.86
C LEU A 89 -11.82 -11.05 5.94
N LEU A 90 -11.24 -10.39 6.93
CA LEU A 90 -10.73 -11.07 8.12
C LEU A 90 -11.79 -11.03 9.21
N ASP A 91 -11.94 -12.13 9.94
CA ASP A 91 -12.79 -12.16 11.13
C ASP A 91 -12.18 -11.21 12.19
N PRO A 92 -12.90 -10.14 12.60
CA PRO A 92 -12.37 -9.17 13.56
C PRO A 92 -12.19 -9.76 14.97
N GLN A 93 -12.90 -10.84 15.32
CA GLN A 93 -12.76 -11.53 16.61
C GLN A 93 -11.69 -12.63 16.54
N SER A 94 -11.44 -13.19 15.36
CA SER A 94 -10.43 -14.22 15.13
C SER A 94 -9.65 -13.98 13.83
N PRO A 95 -8.67 -13.05 13.80
CA PRO A 95 -7.98 -12.65 12.56
C PRO A 95 -7.13 -13.74 11.88
N GLN A 96 -7.12 -14.95 12.42
CA GLN A 96 -6.60 -16.16 11.76
C GLN A 96 -7.60 -16.76 10.76
N THR A 97 -8.86 -16.31 10.78
CA THR A 97 -9.91 -16.73 9.87
C THR A 97 -10.14 -15.66 8.81
N MET A 98 -10.12 -16.07 7.54
CA MET A 98 -10.31 -15.20 6.38
C MET A 98 -11.44 -15.75 5.51
N TYR A 99 -12.33 -14.87 5.07
CA TYR A 99 -13.40 -15.17 4.13
C TYR A 99 -13.08 -14.57 2.77
N ALA A 100 -13.40 -15.31 1.71
CA ALA A 100 -13.23 -14.86 0.34
C ALA A 100 -14.56 -14.87 -0.41
N ALA A 101 -14.90 -13.74 -1.03
CA ALA A 101 -16.07 -13.61 -1.88
C ALA A 101 -15.70 -14.00 -3.32
N THR A 102 -16.41 -14.98 -3.87
CA THR A 102 -16.10 -15.54 -5.19
C THR A 102 -17.24 -15.36 -6.18
N SER A 103 -16.94 -15.44 -7.48
CA SER A 103 -17.96 -15.56 -8.52
C SER A 103 -17.64 -16.73 -9.45
N TYR A 104 -18.63 -17.58 -9.72
CA TYR A 104 -18.54 -18.56 -10.81
C TYR A 104 -19.03 -17.93 -12.13
N LEU A 105 -18.15 -17.76 -13.12
CA LEU A 105 -18.47 -17.14 -14.42
C LEU A 105 -19.04 -18.14 -15.46
N GLY A 106 -20.00 -18.99 -15.07
CA GLY A 106 -20.50 -20.03 -15.97
C GLY A 106 -21.97 -20.44 -15.79
N TYR A 107 -22.92 -19.52 -15.95
CA TYR A 107 -24.37 -19.81 -16.04
C TYR A 107 -25.16 -19.97 -14.72
N GLY A 108 -25.10 -18.97 -13.84
CA GLY A 108 -26.07 -18.83 -12.75
C GLY A 108 -25.40 -18.61 -11.40
N THR A 109 -25.53 -17.38 -10.92
CA THR A 109 -25.20 -16.88 -9.58
C THR A 109 -24.76 -17.93 -8.56
N SER A 110 -23.46 -17.98 -8.30
CA SER A 110 -22.96 -18.36 -6.98
C SER A 110 -22.08 -17.24 -6.47
N LEU A 111 -22.66 -16.40 -5.62
CA LEU A 111 -21.96 -15.52 -4.70
C LEU A 111 -21.86 -16.31 -3.39
N GLY A 112 -20.78 -17.07 -3.23
CA GLY A 112 -20.54 -17.87 -2.03
C GLY A 112 -19.41 -17.28 -1.19
N PHE A 113 -19.62 -17.21 0.12
CA PHE A 113 -18.55 -17.08 1.11
C PHE A 113 -17.99 -18.47 1.39
N TYR A 114 -16.68 -18.65 1.22
CA TYR A 114 -15.99 -19.90 1.56
C TYR A 114 -15.28 -19.73 2.92
N LYS A 115 -15.16 -20.84 3.67
CA LYS A 115 -14.40 -20.95 4.93
C LYS A 115 -13.19 -21.85 4.71
#